data_AF-A0A956VRD1-F1
#
_entry.id   AF-A0A956VRD1-F1
#
_cell.length_a   1.000
_cell.length_b   1.000
_cell.length_c   1.000
_cell.angle_alpha   90.00
_cell.angle_beta   90.00
_cell.angle_gamma   90.00
#
_symmetry.space_group_name_H-M   'P 1'
#
loop_
_entity.id
_entity.type
_entity.pdbx_description
1 polymer ?
#
loop_
_entity_poly.entity_id
_entity_poly.type
_entity_poly.pdbx_seq_one_letter_code
_entity_poly.pdbx_strand_id
1 'polypeptide(L)' 'MPVDDDVLQQVAMSRAEYERLLDLLDREPTDVELGMVGALWSEHCGYKHSKPLFKYFPSEGEYVLTKA' A
#
# COMPACT_ATOMS: atom_id res chain seq x y z
N MET A 1 -8.19 -17.71 -12.37
CA MET A 1 -7.47 -17.30 -13.60
C MET A 1 -6.57 -16.17 -13.16
N PRO A 2 -5.27 -16.14 -13.54
CA PRO A 2 -4.42 -15.05 -13.10
C PRO A 2 -5.03 -13.71 -13.55
N VAL A 3 -5.10 -12.74 -12.63
CA VAL A 3 -5.59 -11.38 -12.92
C VAL A 3 -4.76 -10.78 -14.04
N ASP A 4 -5.43 -10.17 -15.02
CA ASP A 4 -4.81 -9.53 -16.16
C ASP A 4 -4.06 -8.25 -15.74
N ASP A 5 -2.94 -7.95 -16.41
CA ASP A 5 -2.15 -6.76 -16.13
C ASP A 5 -2.95 -5.47 -16.40
N ASP A 6 -3.92 -5.49 -17.33
CA ASP A 6 -4.81 -4.36 -17.58
C ASP A 6 -5.67 -4.03 -16.35
N VAL A 7 -6.12 -5.05 -15.60
CA VAL A 7 -6.88 -4.87 -14.36
C VAL A 7 -5.99 -4.29 -13.27
N LEU A 8 -4.75 -4.78 -13.16
CA LEU A 8 -3.78 -4.26 -12.19
C LEU A 8 -3.44 -2.78 -12.45
N GLN A 9 -3.31 -2.39 -13.73
CA GLN A 9 -3.09 -1.00 -14.10
C GLN A 9 -4.25 -0.08 -13.71
N GLN A 10 -5.50 -0.54 -13.86
CA GLN A 10 -6.69 0.24 -13.47
C GLN A 10 -6.72 0.57 -11.97
N VAL A 11 -6.16 -0.32 -11.13
CA VAL A 11 -6.08 -0.11 -9.67
C VAL A 11 -4.71 0.40 -9.22
N ALA A 12 -3.85 0.84 -10.16
CA ALA A 12 -2.50 1.34 -9.91
C ALA A 12 -1.63 0.38 -9.06
N MET A 13 -1.77 -0.92 -9.32
CA MET A 13 -1.06 -1.99 -8.61
C MET A 13 -0.03 -2.65 -9.54
N SER A 14 1.17 -2.87 -9.03
CA SER A 14 2.21 -3.64 -9.72
C SER A 14 2.00 -5.14 -9.54
N ARG A 15 2.59 -5.95 -10.44
CA ARG A 15 2.58 -7.41 -10.36
C ARG A 15 3.14 -7.94 -9.03
N ALA A 16 4.21 -7.32 -8.53
CA ALA A 16 4.83 -7.67 -7.25
C ALA A 16 3.95 -7.34 -6.05
N GLU A 17 3.18 -6.24 -6.11
CA GLU A 17 2.18 -5.93 -5.08
C GLU A 17 1.03 -6.93 -5.10
N TYR A 18 0.56 -7.32 -6.29
CA TYR A 18 -0.47 -8.36 -6.40
C TYR A 18 0.00 -9.72 -5.86
N GLU A 19 1.23 -10.14 -6.16
CA GLU A 19 1.83 -11.36 -5.59
C GLU A 19 1.92 -11.30 -4.07
N ARG A 20 2.38 -10.16 -3.53
CA ARG A 20 2.38 -9.93 -2.08
C ARG A 20 0.98 -9.99 -1.48
N LEU A 21 -0.04 -9.50 -2.19
CA LEU A 21 -1.43 -9.58 -1.73
C LEU A 21 -1.92 -11.03 -1.67
N LEU A 22 -1.58 -11.85 -2.67
CA LEU A 22 -1.90 -13.28 -2.67
C LEU A 22 -1.26 -13.99 -1.47
N ASP A 23 0.03 -13.73 -1.22
CA ASP A 23 0.75 -14.31 -0.08
C ASP A 23 0.13 -13.91 1.27
N LEU A 24 -0.37 -12.67 1.39
CA LEU A 24 -1.01 -12.18 2.62
C LEU A 24 -2.42 -12.72 2.83
N LEU A 25 -3.17 -12.99 1.75
CA LEU A 25 -4.55 -13.46 1.81
C LEU A 25 -4.67 -14.99 1.82
N ASP A 26 -3.66 -15.71 1.32
CA ASP A 26 -3.68 -17.17 1.09
C ASP A 26 -4.85 -17.63 0.18
N ARG A 27 -5.31 -16.72 -0.69
CA ARG A 27 -6.36 -16.94 -1.69
C ARG A 27 -6.35 -15.82 -2.73
N GLU A 28 -7.10 -16.00 -3.82
CA GLU A 28 -7.37 -14.92 -4.78
C GLU A 28 -8.24 -13.81 -4.11
N PRO A 29 -7.89 -12.52 -4.26
CA PRO A 29 -8.74 -11.41 -3.82
C PRO A 29 -9.97 -11.28 -4.70
N THR A 30 -11.07 -10.81 -4.13
CA THR A 30 -12.24 -10.35 -4.89
C THR A 30 -11.96 -9.02 -5.58
N ASP A 31 -12.74 -8.65 -6.59
CA ASP A 31 -12.57 -7.36 -7.30
C ASP A 31 -12.61 -6.15 -6.36
N VAL A 32 -13.45 -6.20 -5.33
CA VAL A 32 -13.55 -5.14 -4.33
C VAL A 32 -12.28 -5.08 -3.48
N GLU A 33 -11.77 -6.22 -3.02
CA GLU A 33 -10.52 -6.28 -2.25
C GLU A 33 -9.34 -5.79 -3.08
N LEU A 34 -9.28 -6.17 -4.37
CA LEU A 34 -8.24 -5.73 -5.29
C LEU A 34 -8.26 -4.21 -5.48
N GLY A 35 -9.44 -3.62 -5.71
CA GLY A 35 -9.61 -2.16 -5.81
C GLY A 35 -9.28 -1.43 -4.50
N MET A 36 -9.73 -1.96 -3.37
CA MET A 36 -9.43 -1.38 -2.04
C MET A 36 -7.92 -1.39 -1.76
N VAL A 37 -7.24 -2.51 -2.01
CA VAL A 37 -5.80 -2.63 -1.78
C VAL A 37 -5.03 -1.75 -2.76
N GLY A 38 -5.43 -1.69 -4.03
CA GLY A 38 -4.81 -0.79 -5.01
C GLY A 38 -4.86 0.69 -4.57
N ALA A 39 -6.01 1.14 -4.06
CA ALA A 39 -6.15 2.48 -3.52
C ALA A 39 -5.28 2.69 -2.26
N LEU A 40 -5.31 1.76 -1.30
CA LEU A 40 -4.57 1.87 -0.03
C LEU A 40 -3.05 1.79 -0.21
N TRP A 41 -2.58 1.00 -1.17
CA TRP A 41 -1.16 0.84 -1.47
C TRP A 41 -0.69 1.80 -2.56
N SER A 42 -1.52 2.73 -3.04
CA SER A 42 -1.06 3.82 -3.90
C SER A 42 -0.04 4.71 -3.17
N GLU A 43 0.78 5.48 -3.89
CA GLU A 43 1.71 6.43 -3.22
C GLU A 43 0.94 7.48 -2.41
N HIS A 44 -0.20 7.94 -2.92
CA HIS A 44 -1.01 8.97 -2.27
C HIS A 44 -1.50 8.55 -0.88
N CYS A 45 -1.95 7.30 -0.74
CA CYS A 45 -2.46 6.77 0.53
C CYS A 45 -1.34 6.14 1.39
N GLY A 46 -0.46 5.37 0.76
CA GLY A 46 0.51 4.51 1.45
C GLY A 46 1.83 5.20 1.80
N TYR A 47 2.16 6.34 1.18
CA TYR A 47 3.45 7.03 1.34
C TYR A 47 4.64 6.08 1.10
N LYS A 48 4.55 5.19 0.10
CA LYS A 48 5.49 4.07 -0.10
C LYS A 48 6.95 4.52 -0.17
N HIS A 49 7.19 5.64 -0.87
CA HIS A 49 8.54 6.16 -1.10
C HIS A 49 8.95 7.18 -0.03
N SER A 50 7.99 7.95 0.46
CA SER A 50 8.23 9.07 1.39
C SER A 50 8.32 8.62 2.86
N LYS A 51 7.52 7.63 3.28
CA LYS A 51 7.48 7.13 4.67
C LYS A 51 8.84 6.70 5.22
N PRO A 52 9.72 5.99 4.48
CA PRO A 52 11.06 5.65 4.98
C PRO A 52 11.96 6.85 5.27
N LEU A 53 11.68 8.01 4.68
CA LEU A 53 12.44 9.24 4.89
C LEU A 53 11.97 10.01 6.13
N PHE A 54 10.72 9.86 6.54
CA PHE A 54 10.17 10.59 7.69
C PHE A 54 10.89 10.31 9.00
N LYS A 55 11.54 9.14 9.13
CA LYS A 55 12.37 8.80 10.29
C LYS A 55 13.57 9.73 10.53
N TYR A 56 13.97 10.52 9.53
CA TYR A 56 15.08 11.47 9.66
C TYR A 56 14.63 12.83 10.21
N PHE A 57 13.32 13.09 10.28
CA PHE A 57 12.81 14.33 10.84
C PHE A 57 12.68 14.21 12.37
N PRO A 58 13.00 15.28 13.12
CA PRO A 58 12.77 15.29 14.55
C PRO A 58 11.26 15.18 14.84
N SER A 59 10.88 14.20 15.65
CA SER A 59 9.49 13.93 16.03
C SER A 59 9.23 14.07 17.53
N GLU A 60 10.23 14.50 18.30
CA GLU A 60 10.17 14.63 19.77
C GLU A 60 10.38 16.09 20.20
N GLY A 61 9.75 16.48 21.31
CA GLY A 61 9.87 17.83 21.89
C GLY A 61 9.04 18.01 23.17
N GLU A 62 9.36 19.02 23.97
CA GLU A 62 8.74 19.27 25.29
C GLU A 62 7.20 19.37 25.24
N TYR A 63 6.67 19.93 24.15
CA TYR A 63 5.23 20.17 23.99
C TYR A 63 4.52 19.15 23.08
N VAL A 64 5.17 18.04 22.73
CA VAL A 64 4.55 16.97 21.94
C VAL A 64 3.64 16.14 22.84
N LEU A 65 2.32 16.13 22.54
CA LEU A 65 1.31 15.45 23.38
C LEU A 65 1.15 13.96 23.05
N THR A 66 1.50 13.56 21.83
CA THR A 66 1.31 12.20 21.32
C THR A 66 2.53 11.75 20.56
N LYS A 67 2.85 10.45 20.64
CA LYS A 67 3.96 9.87 19.87
C LYS A 67 3.59 9.73 18.40
N ALA A 68 4.61 9.87 17.54
CA ALA A 68 4.54 9.51 16.12
C ALA A 68 4.53 8.00 15.91
#